data_AF-A0A4R0IM39-F1
#
_entry.id   AF-A0A4R0IM39-F1
#
_cell.length_a   1.000
_cell.length_b   1.000
_cell.length_c   1.000
_cell.angle_alpha   90.00
_cell.angle_beta   90.00
_cell.angle_gamma   90.00
#
_symmetry.space_group_name_H-M   'P 1'
#
loop_
_entity.id
_entity.type
_entity.pdbx_description
1 polymer ?
#
loop_
_entity_poly.entity_id
_entity_poly.type
_entity_poly.pdbx_seq_one_letter_code
_entity_poly.pdbx_strand_id
1 'polypeptide(L)'
;MSAGPVRYLVVPTTDAAGGAQAARFGERTLLWVPADQRLGRASRTAPGLLLVTQVGRSFQDDYPDVTPLLDHGRHLVISAADKPRRRSNHCWRVEPLRAGTTVIDTPPVVPARADPDIAQLVAEVSTASYQSDLTWLASLPTRHSLSPTFTQAMDFADDRMVALGYQTSRTPVTVGAGHSANLIGDRAGIGSNRGLVIVTAHLDSINLAGGPAAAAPGADDNGSGSAGVLELGRLLTTRSWTHDVRLILFGGEEEGLFGSKQYVATLPPAERSRVRAVLNMDMIATKNTATPTVLLEGAPVSTAQISALATAAATYTGLKVETSLNPFASDHVPFNDAGMPAVLTIEGADSANGHIHSANDTLNFIDWSFATEILRMNVAALAGWLEPAAVRPRPAGSVVSWGPGRIDVFAVGTDSALLHKAFDGSWHDFESLGGVVLDTV
;
A
#
# COMPACT_ATOMS: atom_id res chain seq x y z
N MET A 1 -35.35 -10.99 9.82
CA MET A 1 -35.61 -10.02 8.74
C MET A 1 -34.28 -9.71 8.09
N SER A 2 -34.04 -10.30 6.92
CA SER A 2 -32.76 -10.30 6.20
C SER A 2 -32.66 -9.04 5.34
N ALA A 3 -31.72 -8.15 5.65
CA ALA A 3 -31.36 -7.04 4.77
C ALA A 3 -30.63 -7.61 3.55
N GLY A 4 -31.24 -7.49 2.37
CA GLY A 4 -30.65 -7.95 1.11
C GLY A 4 -29.43 -7.13 0.71
N PRO A 5 -28.58 -7.65 -0.20
CA PRO A 5 -27.40 -6.94 -0.69
C PRO A 5 -27.84 -5.65 -1.39
N VAL A 6 -27.14 -4.55 -1.08
CA VAL A 6 -27.25 -3.28 -1.82
C VAL A 6 -26.87 -3.58 -3.26
N ARG A 7 -27.90 -3.72 -4.10
CA ARG A 7 -27.75 -3.92 -5.53
C ARG A 7 -27.13 -2.66 -6.12
N TYR A 8 -26.02 -2.86 -6.82
CA TYR A 8 -25.43 -1.97 -7.81
C TYR A 8 -26.44 -0.96 -8.35
N LEU A 9 -26.02 0.30 -8.42
CA LEU A 9 -26.59 1.31 -9.30
C LEU A 9 -26.44 0.83 -10.74
N VAL A 10 -27.24 -0.16 -11.13
CA VAL A 10 -27.93 -0.09 -12.41
C VAL A 10 -28.80 1.15 -12.21
N VAL A 11 -28.34 2.31 -12.68
CA VAL A 11 -29.30 3.32 -13.11
C VAL A 11 -30.20 2.54 -14.07
N PRO A 12 -31.47 2.29 -13.72
CA PRO A 12 -32.38 1.68 -14.66
C PRO A 12 -32.37 2.62 -15.86
N THR A 13 -31.86 2.17 -16.99
CA THR A 13 -31.89 2.88 -18.25
C THR A 13 -33.32 2.92 -18.79
N THR A 14 -34.29 3.23 -17.95
CA THR A 14 -35.60 3.75 -18.34
C THR A 14 -35.60 5.28 -18.30
N ASP A 15 -34.70 5.92 -17.53
CA ASP A 15 -34.46 7.37 -17.58
C ASP A 15 -33.15 7.77 -18.28
N ALA A 16 -32.35 6.79 -18.73
CA ALA A 16 -31.39 7.00 -19.83
C ALA A 16 -32.09 7.03 -21.21
N ALA A 17 -33.40 7.27 -21.23
CA ALA A 17 -34.16 7.65 -22.41
C ALA A 17 -33.74 9.07 -22.84
N GLY A 18 -32.55 9.23 -23.43
CA GLY A 18 -32.11 10.54 -23.93
C GLY A 18 -30.63 10.75 -24.28
N GLY A 19 -29.75 9.72 -24.25
CA GLY A 19 -28.39 9.87 -24.80
C GLY A 19 -27.30 10.44 -23.87
N ALA A 20 -27.50 10.45 -22.55
CA ALA A 20 -26.48 10.88 -21.57
C ALA A 20 -25.34 9.87 -21.35
N GLN A 21 -24.14 10.41 -21.09
CA GLN A 21 -22.92 9.69 -20.69
C GLN A 21 -22.73 9.75 -19.16
N ALA A 22 -22.06 8.76 -18.57
CA ALA A 22 -21.90 8.62 -17.12
C ALA A 22 -20.50 8.14 -16.70
N ALA A 23 -20.03 8.58 -15.53
CA ALA A 23 -18.79 8.12 -14.88
C ALA A 23 -18.94 8.11 -13.35
N ARG A 24 -18.27 7.18 -12.67
CA ARG A 24 -18.40 6.94 -11.22
C ARG A 24 -17.15 7.36 -10.44
N PHE A 25 -17.38 8.06 -9.33
CA PHE A 25 -16.39 8.59 -8.39
C PHE A 25 -16.87 8.25 -6.96
N GLY A 26 -16.56 7.03 -6.51
CA GLY A 26 -17.08 6.48 -5.26
C GLY A 26 -18.61 6.44 -5.27
N GLU A 27 -19.23 7.11 -4.29
CA GLU A 27 -20.69 7.20 -4.17
C GLU A 27 -21.34 8.20 -5.15
N ARG A 28 -20.53 9.01 -5.85
CA ARG A 28 -21.01 10.03 -6.79
C ARG A 28 -21.00 9.50 -8.22
N THR A 29 -22.04 9.82 -8.97
CA THR A 29 -22.09 9.60 -10.43
C THR A 29 -22.18 10.95 -11.13
N LEU A 30 -21.26 11.21 -12.06
CA LEU A 30 -21.31 12.37 -12.94
C LEU A 30 -22.05 11.99 -14.22
N LEU A 31 -23.11 12.75 -14.55
CA LEU A 31 -23.88 12.61 -15.79
C LEU A 31 -23.65 13.82 -16.70
N TRP A 32 -23.41 13.59 -17.98
CA TRP A 32 -23.25 14.66 -18.96
C TRP A 32 -23.80 14.33 -20.33
N VAL A 33 -24.06 15.38 -21.11
CA VAL A 33 -24.50 15.30 -22.51
C VAL A 33 -23.63 16.22 -23.38
N PRO A 34 -23.51 15.95 -24.69
CA PRO A 34 -22.88 16.87 -25.62
C PRO A 34 -23.47 18.30 -25.53
N ALA A 35 -22.66 19.33 -25.78
CA ALA A 35 -23.01 20.73 -25.55
C ALA A 35 -24.25 21.23 -26.32
N ASP A 36 -24.68 20.53 -27.36
CA ASP A 36 -25.86 20.80 -28.18
C ASP A 36 -27.16 20.15 -27.65
N GLN A 37 -27.09 19.42 -26.52
CA GLN A 37 -28.22 18.73 -25.91
C GLN A 37 -28.49 19.23 -24.47
N ARG A 38 -29.75 19.22 -24.02
CA ARG A 38 -30.13 19.55 -22.63
C ARG A 38 -30.95 18.42 -22.01
N LEU A 39 -30.47 17.84 -20.91
CA LEU A 39 -31.18 16.83 -20.12
C LEU A 39 -31.40 17.32 -18.69
N GLY A 40 -32.53 17.98 -18.44
CA GLY A 40 -32.94 18.43 -17.11
C GLY A 40 -31.93 19.34 -16.37
N ARG A 41 -32.16 19.59 -15.08
CA ARG A 41 -31.30 20.46 -14.24
C ARG A 41 -30.01 19.77 -13.73
N ALA A 42 -29.89 18.45 -13.89
CA ALA A 42 -28.82 17.64 -13.31
C ALA A 42 -27.68 17.29 -14.29
N SER A 43 -27.83 17.52 -15.59
CA SER A 43 -26.77 17.24 -16.58
C SER A 43 -25.85 18.44 -16.77
N ARG A 44 -24.55 18.18 -16.93
CA ARG A 44 -23.57 19.17 -17.39
C ARG A 44 -23.51 19.14 -18.92
N THR A 45 -23.45 20.31 -19.55
CA THR A 45 -23.20 20.47 -21.00
C THR A 45 -21.73 20.82 -21.21
N ALA A 46 -20.99 19.98 -21.92
CA ALA A 46 -19.60 20.25 -22.30
C ALA A 46 -19.32 19.65 -23.68
N PRO A 47 -18.38 20.22 -24.47
CA PRO A 47 -17.97 19.63 -25.76
C PRO A 47 -17.28 18.26 -25.59
N GLY A 48 -16.91 17.93 -24.35
CA GLY A 48 -16.34 16.68 -23.87
C GLY A 48 -15.88 16.89 -22.43
N LEU A 49 -15.64 15.81 -21.69
CA LEU A 49 -15.09 15.87 -20.34
C LEU A 49 -13.68 15.29 -20.32
N LEU A 50 -12.82 15.89 -19.49
CA LEU A 50 -11.48 15.41 -19.22
C LEU A 50 -11.38 15.02 -17.75
N LEU A 51 -10.75 13.87 -17.49
CA LEU A 51 -10.32 13.45 -16.17
C LEU A 51 -8.93 14.02 -15.93
N VAL A 52 -8.76 14.70 -14.79
CA VAL A 52 -7.47 15.05 -14.25
C VAL A 52 -7.20 14.12 -13.07
N THR A 53 -6.05 13.45 -13.06
CA THR A 53 -5.51 12.79 -11.87
C THR A 53 -4.28 13.58 -11.44
N GLN A 54 -4.21 13.97 -10.16
CA GLN A 54 -3.16 14.85 -9.63
C GLN A 54 -2.60 14.33 -8.30
N VAL A 55 -1.32 14.59 -8.05
CA VAL A 55 -0.66 14.48 -6.75
C VAL A 55 -0.94 15.79 -5.99
N GLY A 56 -1.48 15.67 -4.77
CA GLY A 56 -2.01 16.80 -4.01
C GLY A 56 -2.93 17.68 -4.84
N ARG A 57 -2.61 18.98 -4.93
CA ARG A 57 -3.35 20.00 -5.69
C ARG A 57 -2.61 20.49 -6.94
N SER A 58 -1.58 19.77 -7.38
CA SER A 58 -0.61 20.26 -8.37
C SER A 58 -1.22 20.76 -9.68
N PHE A 59 -2.32 20.18 -10.18
CA PHE A 59 -2.99 20.70 -11.37
C PHE A 59 -3.69 22.03 -11.10
N GLN A 60 -4.36 22.13 -9.95
CA GLN A 60 -5.10 23.35 -9.55
C GLN A 60 -4.13 24.51 -9.28
N ASP A 61 -2.93 24.22 -8.79
CA ASP A 61 -1.89 25.22 -8.56
C ASP A 61 -1.26 25.71 -9.88
N ASP A 62 -1.04 24.81 -10.84
CA ASP A 62 -0.57 25.15 -12.19
C ASP A 62 -1.65 25.92 -13.01
N TYR A 63 -2.93 25.66 -12.75
CA TYR A 63 -4.08 26.22 -13.50
C TYR A 63 -5.20 26.74 -12.59
N PRO A 64 -4.96 27.81 -11.80
CA PRO A 64 -5.93 28.31 -10.82
C PRO A 64 -7.21 28.87 -11.47
N ASP A 65 -7.15 29.23 -12.75
CA ASP A 65 -8.28 29.76 -13.52
C ASP A 65 -9.22 28.64 -14.05
N VAL A 66 -8.79 27.38 -14.02
CA VAL A 66 -9.60 26.24 -14.47
C VAL A 66 -10.50 25.81 -13.32
N THR A 67 -11.81 25.98 -13.49
CA THR A 67 -12.80 25.55 -12.49
C THR A 67 -13.25 24.11 -12.74
N PRO A 68 -13.01 23.15 -11.82
CA PRO A 68 -13.49 21.78 -11.98
C PRO A 68 -15.02 21.71 -11.99
N LEU A 69 -15.56 20.90 -12.90
CA LEU A 69 -16.97 20.48 -12.91
C LEU A 69 -17.27 19.48 -11.79
N LEU A 70 -16.24 18.72 -11.40
CA LEU A 70 -16.18 17.86 -10.22
C LEU A 70 -14.79 18.01 -9.61
N ASP A 71 -14.73 18.29 -8.32
CA ASP A 71 -13.53 18.18 -7.50
C ASP A 71 -13.75 17.05 -6.50
N HIS A 72 -12.86 16.08 -6.53
CA HIS A 72 -12.78 14.94 -5.62
C HIS A 72 -11.29 14.71 -5.34
N GLY A 73 -10.64 15.77 -4.86
CA GLY A 73 -9.25 15.84 -4.42
C GLY A 73 -8.26 15.36 -5.48
N ARG A 74 -7.83 14.11 -5.38
CA ARG A 74 -6.91 13.47 -6.36
C ARG A 74 -7.47 13.45 -7.78
N HIS A 75 -8.80 13.41 -7.92
CA HIS A 75 -9.48 13.30 -9.22
C HIS A 75 -10.38 14.49 -9.49
N LEU A 76 -10.12 15.20 -10.59
CA LEU A 76 -10.96 16.31 -11.05
C LEU A 76 -11.61 15.97 -12.40
N VAL A 77 -12.77 16.56 -12.66
CA VAL A 77 -13.34 16.58 -14.00
C VAL A 77 -13.44 18.01 -14.49
N ILE A 78 -12.85 18.28 -15.66
CA ILE A 78 -12.86 19.59 -16.30
C ILE A 78 -13.54 19.53 -17.68
N SER A 79 -13.96 20.67 -18.19
CA SER A 79 -14.44 20.77 -19.57
C SER A 79 -13.29 20.58 -20.56
N ALA A 80 -13.54 19.90 -21.68
CA ALA A 80 -12.57 19.84 -22.77
C ALA A 80 -12.25 21.22 -23.38
N ALA A 81 -13.09 22.23 -23.16
CA ALA A 81 -12.81 23.62 -23.53
C ALA A 81 -11.68 24.24 -22.71
N ASP A 82 -11.49 23.76 -21.47
CA ASP A 82 -10.48 24.26 -20.52
C ASP A 82 -9.19 23.42 -20.58
N LYS A 83 -9.02 22.61 -21.63
CA LYS A 83 -7.86 21.74 -21.78
C LYS A 83 -6.57 22.57 -21.78
N PRO A 84 -5.62 22.30 -20.89
CA PRO A 84 -4.34 22.98 -20.90
C PRO A 84 -3.56 22.74 -22.20
N ARG A 85 -2.74 23.73 -22.58
CA ARG A 85 -1.79 23.58 -23.70
C ARG A 85 -0.61 22.67 -23.34
N ARG A 86 -0.17 22.69 -22.07
CA ARG A 86 0.94 21.85 -21.60
C ARG A 86 0.49 20.39 -21.55
N ARG A 87 1.42 19.49 -21.89
CA ARG A 87 1.21 18.04 -21.72
C ARG A 87 1.26 17.68 -20.24
N SER A 88 0.68 16.53 -19.91
CA SER A 88 0.80 15.87 -18.61
C SER A 88 2.26 15.72 -18.17
N ASN A 89 2.47 15.70 -16.86
CA ASN A 89 3.76 15.51 -16.22
C ASN A 89 3.67 14.40 -15.15
N HIS A 90 4.66 14.30 -14.25
CA HIS A 90 4.65 13.30 -13.19
C HIS A 90 3.68 13.65 -12.03
N CYS A 91 3.37 14.93 -11.78
CA CYS A 91 2.44 15.34 -10.72
C CYS A 91 0.97 15.35 -11.17
N TRP A 92 0.68 15.52 -12.46
CA TRP A 92 -0.70 15.47 -12.96
C TRP A 92 -0.79 14.95 -14.40
N ARG A 93 -1.88 14.23 -14.68
CA ARG A 93 -2.27 13.84 -16.04
C ARG A 93 -3.67 14.30 -16.40
N VAL A 94 -3.90 14.54 -17.68
CA VAL A 94 -5.20 14.93 -18.24
C VAL A 94 -5.55 14.00 -19.38
N GLU A 95 -6.65 13.28 -19.24
CA GLU A 95 -7.10 12.27 -20.20
C GLU A 95 -8.59 12.43 -20.54
N PRO A 96 -9.07 11.96 -21.70
CA PRO A 96 -10.49 11.95 -21.99
C PRO A 96 -11.27 11.09 -20.98
N LEU A 97 -12.28 11.66 -20.33
CA LEU A 97 -13.20 10.89 -19.48
C LEU A 97 -14.19 10.16 -20.39
N ARG A 98 -14.05 8.83 -20.47
CA ARG A 98 -14.92 8.00 -21.31
C ARG A 98 -16.21 7.65 -20.57
N ALA A 99 -17.29 7.49 -21.32
CA ALA A 99 -18.55 6.99 -20.77
C ALA A 99 -18.37 5.56 -20.23
N GLY A 100 -18.95 5.28 -19.07
CA GLY A 100 -18.85 3.99 -18.38
C GLY A 100 -17.57 3.80 -17.56
N THR A 101 -16.69 4.81 -17.47
CA THR A 101 -15.49 4.73 -16.65
C THR A 101 -15.84 4.73 -15.16
N THR A 102 -15.31 3.76 -14.42
CA THR A 102 -15.16 3.83 -12.96
C THR A 102 -13.79 4.42 -12.66
N VAL A 103 -13.76 5.62 -12.09
CA VAL A 103 -12.52 6.28 -11.66
C VAL A 103 -12.15 5.82 -10.26
N ILE A 104 -13.12 5.90 -9.35
CA ILE A 104 -13.04 5.33 -8.00
C ILE A 104 -14.28 4.46 -7.78
N ASP A 105 -14.05 3.27 -7.23
CA ASP A 105 -15.09 2.40 -6.71
C ASP A 105 -15.07 2.38 -5.18
N THR A 106 -16.24 2.13 -4.59
CA THR A 106 -16.42 1.89 -3.16
C THR A 106 -17.12 0.53 -3.02
N PRO A 107 -16.38 -0.58 -3.23
CA PRO A 107 -17.00 -1.90 -3.22
C PRO A 107 -17.56 -2.20 -1.83
N PRO A 108 -18.73 -2.87 -1.72
CA PRO A 108 -19.18 -3.37 -0.43
C PRO A 108 -18.22 -4.45 0.05
N VAL A 109 -17.41 -4.13 1.05
CA VAL A 109 -16.46 -5.09 1.61
C VAL A 109 -17.12 -5.80 2.78
N VAL A 110 -17.11 -7.14 2.72
CA VAL A 110 -17.61 -7.97 3.81
C VAL A 110 -16.42 -8.36 4.69
N PRO A 111 -16.47 -8.12 6.01
CA PRO A 111 -15.43 -8.60 6.92
C PRO A 111 -15.34 -10.12 6.87
N ALA A 112 -14.13 -10.65 6.88
CA ALA A 112 -13.90 -12.07 7.06
C ALA A 112 -13.98 -12.45 8.54
N ARG A 113 -13.95 -13.75 8.84
CA ARG A 113 -13.69 -14.21 10.20
C ARG A 113 -12.26 -13.81 10.57
N ALA A 114 -12.09 -13.03 11.62
CA ALA A 114 -10.77 -12.67 12.12
C ALA A 114 -9.98 -13.92 12.51
N ASP A 115 -8.82 -14.08 11.88
CA ASP A 115 -7.78 -15.02 12.31
C ASP A 115 -7.10 -14.48 13.59
N PRO A 116 -7.03 -15.25 14.69
CA PRO A 116 -6.41 -14.80 15.94
C PRO A 116 -4.93 -14.43 15.82
N ASP A 117 -4.15 -15.14 15.00
CA ASP A 117 -2.71 -14.90 14.87
C ASP A 117 -2.45 -13.60 14.10
N ILE A 118 -3.29 -13.32 13.09
CA ILE A 118 -3.29 -12.05 12.36
C ILE A 118 -3.80 -10.92 13.26
N ALA A 119 -4.86 -11.15 14.06
CA ALA A 119 -5.35 -10.16 15.02
C ALA A 119 -4.28 -9.77 16.05
N GLN A 120 -3.49 -10.75 16.51
CA GLN A 120 -2.35 -10.50 17.38
C GLN A 120 -1.26 -9.69 16.67
N LEU A 121 -0.91 -10.02 15.42
CA LEU A 121 0.06 -9.25 14.63
C LEU A 121 -0.39 -7.81 14.41
N VAL A 122 -1.68 -7.60 14.13
CA VAL A 122 -2.31 -6.27 14.01
C VAL A 122 -2.22 -5.48 15.32
N ALA A 123 -2.39 -6.15 16.47
CA ALA A 123 -2.28 -5.53 17.78
C ALA A 123 -0.82 -5.17 18.16
N GLU A 124 0.17 -5.80 17.53
CA GLU A 124 1.60 -5.52 17.74
C GLU A 124 2.07 -4.24 17.04
N VAL A 125 1.27 -3.63 16.15
CA VAL A 125 1.58 -2.35 15.49
C VAL A 125 1.82 -1.28 16.55
N SER A 126 3.01 -0.70 16.56
CA SER A 126 3.48 0.26 17.54
C SER A 126 3.43 1.67 16.99
N THR A 127 2.38 2.41 17.35
CA THR A 127 2.27 3.84 17.03
C THR A 127 3.49 4.62 17.54
N ALA A 128 4.07 4.23 18.69
CA ALA A 128 5.25 4.89 19.24
C ALA A 128 6.52 4.66 18.39
N SER A 129 6.72 3.43 17.89
CA SER A 129 7.83 3.10 16.98
C SER A 129 7.70 3.89 15.68
N TYR A 130 6.52 3.83 15.07
CA TYR A 130 6.18 4.59 13.87
C TYR A 130 6.36 6.11 14.04
N GLN A 131 5.85 6.69 15.14
CA GLN A 131 6.03 8.10 15.46
C GLN A 131 7.49 8.50 15.59
N SER A 132 8.32 7.65 16.22
CA SER A 132 9.73 7.93 16.39
C SER A 132 10.45 8.02 15.05
N ASP A 133 10.20 7.08 14.14
CA ASP A 133 10.86 7.04 12.84
C ASP A 133 10.37 8.18 11.93
N LEU A 134 9.06 8.43 11.89
CA LEU A 134 8.51 9.56 11.12
C LEU A 134 9.01 10.91 11.65
N THR A 135 9.04 11.10 12.97
CA THR A 135 9.54 12.34 13.58
C THR A 135 11.00 12.58 13.22
N TRP A 136 11.81 11.53 13.20
CA TRP A 136 13.21 11.64 12.82
C TRP A 136 13.35 11.99 11.33
N LEU A 137 12.65 11.29 10.43
CA LEU A 137 12.70 11.56 8.98
C LEU A 137 12.25 12.99 8.65
N ALA A 138 11.19 13.48 9.30
CA ALA A 138 10.66 14.83 9.12
C ALA A 138 11.50 15.92 9.83
N SER A 139 12.48 15.55 10.66
CA SER A 139 13.40 16.52 11.27
C SER A 139 14.50 16.99 10.32
N LEU A 140 14.75 16.24 9.24
CA LEU A 140 15.71 16.63 8.22
C LEU A 140 15.18 17.85 7.46
N PRO A 141 16.05 18.83 7.12
CA PRO A 141 15.63 20.01 6.35
C PRO A 141 14.94 19.66 5.03
N THR A 142 15.43 18.63 4.35
CA THR A 142 14.86 18.04 3.13
C THR A 142 15.41 16.63 2.98
N ARG A 143 14.70 15.77 2.26
CA ARG A 143 15.22 14.49 1.76
C ARG A 143 15.32 14.49 0.24
N HIS A 144 15.41 15.64 -0.42
CA HIS A 144 15.57 15.70 -1.88
C HIS A 144 16.65 14.74 -2.37
N SER A 145 16.41 13.97 -3.43
CA SER A 145 17.22 12.81 -3.84
C SER A 145 18.72 13.09 -4.04
N LEU A 146 19.04 14.33 -4.37
CA LEU A 146 20.41 14.82 -4.60
C LEU A 146 21.06 15.52 -3.40
N SER A 147 20.35 15.61 -2.27
CA SER A 147 20.81 16.32 -1.08
C SER A 147 21.70 15.44 -0.19
N PRO A 148 22.65 16.02 0.56
CA PRO A 148 23.40 15.27 1.57
C PRO A 148 22.52 14.68 2.68
N THR A 149 21.37 15.31 2.97
CA THR A 149 20.43 14.86 4.00
C THR A 149 19.61 13.65 3.54
N PHE A 150 19.46 13.40 2.23
CA PHE A 150 18.95 12.14 1.72
C PHE A 150 19.85 10.96 2.09
N THR A 151 21.18 11.13 2.02
CA THR A 151 22.11 10.09 2.50
C THR A 151 21.95 9.82 3.99
N GLN A 152 21.72 10.85 4.82
CA GLN A 152 21.43 10.66 6.24
C GLN A 152 20.14 9.87 6.46
N ALA A 153 19.10 10.15 5.66
CA ALA A 153 17.86 9.38 5.70
C ALA A 153 18.09 7.91 5.33
N MET A 154 18.92 7.64 4.31
CA MET A 154 19.29 6.27 3.94
C MET A 154 20.08 5.59 5.06
N ASP A 155 21.05 6.25 5.67
CA ASP A 155 21.85 5.70 6.78
C ASP A 155 20.96 5.30 7.95
N PHE A 156 20.02 6.18 8.33
CA PHE A 156 19.05 5.89 9.37
C PHE A 156 18.18 4.67 9.06
N ALA A 157 17.61 4.61 7.85
CA ALA A 157 16.76 3.48 7.47
C ALA A 157 17.55 2.17 7.34
N ASP A 158 18.78 2.23 6.84
CA ASP A 158 19.71 1.10 6.73
C ASP A 158 20.05 0.54 8.12
N ASP A 159 20.42 1.42 9.07
CA ASP A 159 20.67 1.04 10.47
C ASP A 159 19.45 0.37 11.11
N ARG A 160 18.23 0.89 10.84
CA ARG A 160 16.98 0.28 11.30
C ARG A 160 16.77 -1.11 10.71
N MET A 161 16.95 -1.29 9.40
CA MET A 161 16.78 -2.58 8.73
C MET A 161 17.83 -3.60 9.20
N VAL A 162 19.09 -3.19 9.34
CA VAL A 162 20.19 -4.04 9.86
C VAL A 162 19.91 -4.46 11.29
N ALA A 163 19.45 -3.54 12.16
CA ALA A 163 19.10 -3.87 13.55
C ALA A 163 17.96 -4.90 13.64
N LEU A 164 17.10 -4.98 12.62
CA LEU A 164 16.02 -5.97 12.50
C LEU A 164 16.46 -7.28 11.82
N GLY A 165 17.73 -7.37 11.41
CA GLY A 165 18.32 -8.55 10.79
C GLY A 165 18.05 -8.71 9.30
N TYR A 166 17.66 -7.64 8.59
CA TYR A 166 17.59 -7.65 7.13
C TYR A 166 19.00 -7.59 6.52
N GLN A 167 19.19 -8.25 5.39
CA GLN A 167 20.39 -8.09 4.57
C GLN A 167 20.21 -6.88 3.68
N THR A 168 20.95 -5.81 3.97
CA THR A 168 20.76 -4.53 3.28
C THR A 168 21.75 -4.33 2.14
N SER A 169 21.30 -3.59 1.12
CA SER A 169 22.14 -3.12 0.02
C SER A 169 21.62 -1.79 -0.51
N ARG A 170 22.52 -0.98 -1.08
CA ARG A 170 22.16 0.26 -1.77
C ARG A 170 22.45 0.14 -3.25
N THR A 171 21.44 0.40 -4.08
CA THR A 171 21.60 0.39 -5.54
C THR A 171 21.65 1.83 -6.04
N PRO A 172 22.73 2.28 -6.70
CA PRO A 172 22.83 3.64 -7.22
C PRO A 172 21.72 3.97 -8.22
N VAL A 173 21.16 5.17 -8.16
CA VAL A 173 20.13 5.68 -9.08
C VAL A 173 20.64 6.97 -9.71
N THR A 174 20.46 7.12 -11.02
CA THR A 174 20.78 8.39 -11.70
C THR A 174 19.54 9.26 -11.77
N VAL A 175 19.58 10.45 -11.16
CA VAL A 175 18.47 11.43 -11.17
C VAL A 175 18.96 12.69 -11.87
N GLY A 176 18.56 12.88 -13.12
CA GLY A 176 19.11 13.94 -13.98
C GLY A 176 20.63 13.83 -14.14
N ALA A 177 21.37 14.84 -13.70
CA ALA A 177 22.84 14.84 -13.69
C ALA A 177 23.45 14.42 -12.34
N GLY A 178 22.62 14.13 -11.34
CA GLY A 178 23.03 13.75 -10.00
C GLY A 178 22.88 12.26 -9.71
N HIS A 179 23.26 11.88 -8.49
CA HIS A 179 23.22 10.51 -8.00
C HIS A 179 22.38 10.43 -6.72
N SER A 180 21.50 9.43 -6.69
CA SER A 180 20.72 8.99 -5.54
C SER A 180 20.93 7.47 -5.37
N ALA A 181 20.15 6.82 -4.53
CA ALA A 181 20.14 5.37 -4.42
C ALA A 181 18.79 4.84 -3.91
N ASN A 182 18.53 3.57 -4.21
CA ASN A 182 17.51 2.78 -3.53
C ASN A 182 18.15 2.01 -2.38
N LEU A 183 17.50 1.97 -1.22
CA LEU A 183 17.86 1.07 -0.13
C LEU A 183 16.97 -0.17 -0.19
N ILE A 184 17.59 -1.35 -0.19
CA ILE A 184 16.90 -2.64 -0.24
C ILE A 184 17.28 -3.45 1.00
N GLY A 185 16.30 -3.97 1.73
CA GLY A 185 16.47 -4.89 2.84
C GLY A 185 15.79 -6.23 2.56
N ASP A 186 16.57 -7.30 2.44
CA ASP A 186 16.08 -8.65 2.16
C ASP A 186 16.01 -9.53 3.41
N ARG A 187 14.93 -10.31 3.53
CA ARG A 187 14.80 -11.36 4.54
C ARG A 187 14.18 -12.62 3.93
N ALA A 188 14.91 -13.71 4.08
CA ALA A 188 14.52 -15.03 3.61
C ALA A 188 13.31 -15.58 4.37
N GLY A 189 12.29 -16.04 3.65
CA GLY A 189 11.27 -16.95 4.16
C GLY A 189 11.81 -18.38 4.28
N ILE A 190 11.03 -19.26 4.90
CA ILE A 190 11.44 -20.65 5.22
C ILE A 190 10.77 -21.72 4.35
N GLY A 191 9.94 -21.32 3.39
CA GLY A 191 9.28 -22.25 2.47
C GLY A 191 10.23 -22.90 1.47
N SER A 192 9.83 -24.05 0.90
CA SER A 192 10.60 -24.73 -0.15
C SER A 192 10.35 -24.16 -1.56
N ASN A 193 9.21 -23.49 -1.78
CA ASN A 193 8.87 -22.78 -3.01
C ASN A 193 8.50 -21.32 -2.69
N ARG A 194 9.53 -20.49 -2.53
CA ARG A 194 9.36 -19.11 -2.03
C ARG A 194 9.04 -18.16 -3.18
N GLY A 195 7.94 -17.44 -3.08
CA GLY A 195 7.75 -16.18 -3.81
C GLY A 195 8.40 -15.02 -3.07
N LEU A 196 8.19 -13.82 -3.60
CA LEU A 196 8.68 -12.55 -3.08
C LEU A 196 7.51 -11.59 -2.84
N VAL A 197 7.43 -11.05 -1.63
CA VAL A 197 6.54 -9.94 -1.27
C VAL A 197 7.39 -8.72 -1.00
N ILE A 198 7.09 -7.63 -1.70
CA ILE A 198 7.82 -6.36 -1.60
C ILE A 198 6.97 -5.36 -0.81
N VAL A 199 7.57 -4.68 0.16
CA VAL A 199 6.97 -3.55 0.89
C VAL A 199 7.82 -2.33 0.62
N THR A 200 7.22 -1.25 0.16
CA THR A 200 7.98 -0.11 -0.35
C THR A 200 7.29 1.23 -0.14
N ALA A 201 8.10 2.28 -0.18
CA ALA A 201 7.78 3.69 -0.20
C ALA A 201 8.97 4.43 -0.83
N HIS A 202 8.81 5.70 -1.20
CA HIS A 202 9.97 6.55 -1.48
C HIS A 202 10.43 7.28 -0.22
N LEU A 203 11.72 7.58 -0.20
CA LEU A 203 12.40 8.22 0.92
C LEU A 203 12.64 9.71 0.69
N ASP A 204 12.70 10.12 -0.58
CA ASP A 204 12.91 11.52 -0.93
C ASP A 204 11.71 12.41 -0.62
N SER A 205 11.96 13.72 -0.63
CA SER A 205 10.94 14.76 -0.51
C SER A 205 11.40 16.02 -1.24
N ILE A 206 10.47 16.78 -1.80
CA ILE A 206 10.81 18.02 -2.53
C ILE A 206 10.11 19.27 -1.99
N ASN A 207 10.62 20.42 -2.41
CA ASN A 207 9.89 21.68 -2.31
C ASN A 207 9.80 22.30 -3.71
N LEU A 208 8.60 22.32 -4.29
CA LEU A 208 8.41 22.80 -5.67
C LEU A 208 8.65 24.31 -5.80
N ALA A 209 8.14 25.11 -4.85
CA ALA A 209 8.21 26.57 -4.92
C ALA A 209 9.61 27.12 -4.56
N GLY A 210 10.26 26.51 -3.56
CA GLY A 210 11.56 26.92 -3.04
C GLY A 210 12.75 26.19 -3.67
N GLY A 211 12.49 25.12 -4.43
CA GLY A 211 13.51 24.30 -5.08
C GLY A 211 14.26 23.33 -4.15
N PRO A 212 15.27 22.60 -4.69
CA PRO A 212 15.92 21.48 -4.01
C PRO A 212 16.60 21.78 -2.66
N ALA A 213 16.93 23.04 -2.39
CA ALA A 213 17.60 23.47 -1.16
C ALA A 213 16.62 24.04 -0.11
N ALA A 214 15.35 24.23 -0.47
CA ALA A 214 14.35 24.72 0.46
C ALA A 214 13.87 23.62 1.40
N ALA A 215 13.28 24.03 2.53
CA ALA A 215 12.76 23.10 3.51
C ALA A 215 11.65 22.23 2.88
N ALA A 216 11.79 20.92 3.00
CA ALA A 216 10.84 19.90 2.58
C ALA A 216 10.81 18.80 3.64
N PRO A 217 10.19 19.06 4.81
CA PRO A 217 10.17 18.06 5.88
C PRO A 217 9.49 16.76 5.42
N GLY A 218 8.56 16.84 4.46
CA GLY A 218 8.01 15.67 3.79
C GLY A 218 7.39 14.69 4.78
N ALA A 219 6.64 15.20 5.76
CA ALA A 219 6.13 14.40 6.85
C ALA A 219 5.11 13.38 6.33
N ASP A 220 4.13 13.82 5.56
CA ASP A 220 3.18 12.92 4.91
C ASP A 220 3.79 12.36 3.62
N ASP A 221 4.47 13.20 2.83
CA ASP A 221 5.00 12.89 1.50
C ASP A 221 6.55 12.89 1.46
N ASN A 222 7.22 11.74 1.56
CA ASN A 222 6.66 10.44 1.96
C ASN A 222 7.35 9.84 3.18
N GLY A 223 7.58 10.70 4.18
CA GLY A 223 8.05 10.27 5.49
C GLY A 223 7.09 9.24 6.10
N SER A 224 5.78 9.41 5.89
CA SER A 224 4.75 8.54 6.45
C SER A 224 4.85 7.11 5.90
N GLY A 225 4.95 6.94 4.59
CA GLY A 225 5.14 5.63 3.96
C GLY A 225 6.49 5.04 4.32
N SER A 226 7.57 5.83 4.31
CA SER A 226 8.92 5.40 4.68
C SER A 226 8.99 4.86 6.11
N ALA A 227 8.45 5.59 7.10
CA ALA A 227 8.35 5.10 8.47
C ALA A 227 7.40 3.88 8.58
N GLY A 228 6.38 3.81 7.73
CA GLY A 228 5.51 2.65 7.59
C GLY A 228 6.26 1.40 7.14
N VAL A 229 7.17 1.50 6.17
CA VAL A 229 8.02 0.38 5.72
C VAL A 229 8.86 -0.15 6.87
N LEU A 230 9.44 0.74 7.68
CA LEU A 230 10.26 0.34 8.83
C LEU A 230 9.42 -0.35 9.92
N GLU A 231 8.23 0.16 10.24
CA GLU A 231 7.35 -0.43 11.24
C GLU A 231 6.76 -1.79 10.78
N LEU A 232 6.32 -1.89 9.52
CA LEU A 232 5.91 -3.17 8.96
C LEU A 232 7.11 -4.14 8.90
N GLY A 233 8.28 -3.65 8.51
CA GLY A 233 9.53 -4.41 8.53
C GLY A 233 9.85 -5.00 9.91
N ARG A 234 9.63 -4.24 10.98
CA ARG A 234 9.77 -4.70 12.38
C ARG A 234 8.78 -5.80 12.70
N LEU A 235 7.51 -5.63 12.37
CA LEU A 235 6.45 -6.62 12.63
C LEU A 235 6.69 -7.93 11.88
N LEU A 236 7.17 -7.86 10.64
CA LEU A 236 7.50 -9.05 9.86
C LEU A 236 8.67 -9.86 10.44
N THR A 237 9.40 -9.33 11.43
CA THR A 237 10.44 -10.10 12.13
C THR A 237 9.90 -11.01 13.24
N THR A 238 8.67 -10.79 13.71
CA THR A 238 8.10 -11.49 14.88
C THR A 238 7.58 -12.88 14.56
N ARG A 239 7.53 -13.26 13.29
CA ARG A 239 7.01 -14.53 12.78
C ARG A 239 7.93 -15.09 11.69
N SER A 240 7.76 -16.38 11.40
CA SER A 240 8.36 -17.03 10.23
C SER A 240 7.37 -17.07 9.08
N TRP A 241 7.83 -16.73 7.88
CA TRP A 241 7.00 -16.63 6.68
C TRP A 241 7.40 -17.69 5.66
N THR A 242 6.44 -18.15 4.87
CA THR A 242 6.71 -19.08 3.77
C THR A 242 7.51 -18.39 2.67
N HIS A 243 7.20 -17.13 2.39
CA HIS A 243 7.77 -16.35 1.29
C HIS A 243 8.81 -15.33 1.75
N ASP A 244 9.63 -14.89 0.80
CA ASP A 244 10.66 -13.89 1.05
C ASP A 244 10.05 -12.50 1.19
N VAL A 245 10.60 -11.71 2.11
CA VAL A 245 10.26 -10.30 2.33
C VAL A 245 11.38 -9.45 1.75
N ARG A 246 11.01 -8.43 0.97
CA ARG A 246 11.91 -7.34 0.59
C ARG A 246 11.32 -5.99 0.97
N LEU A 247 12.07 -5.22 1.73
CA LEU A 247 11.78 -3.81 1.99
C LEU A 247 12.55 -2.97 0.98
N ILE A 248 11.90 -1.95 0.39
CA ILE A 248 12.58 -1.01 -0.50
C ILE A 248 12.19 0.41 -0.13
N LEU A 249 13.19 1.26 0.07
CA LEU A 249 13.02 2.71 0.10
C LEU A 249 13.64 3.29 -1.16
N PHE A 250 12.79 3.81 -2.05
CA PHE A 250 13.22 4.37 -3.33
C PHE A 250 13.77 5.79 -3.16
N GLY A 251 14.77 6.12 -3.97
CA GLY A 251 15.17 7.50 -4.20
C GLY A 251 14.82 7.91 -5.62
N GLY A 252 14.52 9.19 -5.83
CA GLY A 252 14.22 9.71 -7.16
C GLY A 252 12.76 9.58 -7.56
N GLU A 253 11.84 9.33 -6.62
CA GLU A 253 10.41 9.24 -6.90
C GLU A 253 9.90 10.58 -7.41
N GLU A 254 10.23 11.63 -6.67
CA GLU A 254 9.69 12.98 -6.84
C GLU A 254 10.17 13.62 -8.14
N GLU A 255 11.35 13.23 -8.62
CA GLU A 255 11.88 13.66 -9.91
C GLU A 255 11.31 12.87 -11.10
N GLY A 256 10.55 11.80 -10.86
CA GLY A 256 9.82 11.05 -11.88
C GLY A 256 10.02 9.53 -11.84
N LEU A 257 9.96 8.93 -10.65
CA LEU A 257 10.03 7.48 -10.41
C LEU A 257 11.36 6.86 -10.83
N PHE A 258 12.47 7.60 -10.77
CA PHE A 258 13.78 7.13 -11.26
C PHE A 258 14.22 5.85 -10.56
N GLY A 259 14.09 5.78 -9.22
CA GLY A 259 14.47 4.62 -8.42
C GLY A 259 13.71 3.36 -8.78
N SER A 260 12.37 3.42 -8.75
CA SER A 260 11.50 2.27 -9.05
C SER A 260 11.55 1.86 -10.52
N LYS A 261 11.59 2.80 -11.47
CA LYS A 261 11.79 2.50 -12.90
C LYS A 261 13.09 1.76 -13.14
N GLN A 262 14.19 2.24 -12.55
CA GLN A 262 15.48 1.58 -12.69
C GLN A 262 15.45 0.18 -12.05
N TYR A 263 14.95 0.07 -10.82
CA TYR A 263 14.85 -1.20 -10.12
C TYR A 263 14.08 -2.25 -10.95
N VAL A 264 12.87 -1.91 -11.42
CA VAL A 264 12.04 -2.81 -12.23
C VAL A 264 12.70 -3.16 -13.56
N ALA A 265 13.36 -2.20 -14.22
CA ALA A 265 14.06 -2.45 -15.49
C ALA A 265 15.26 -3.41 -15.32
N THR A 266 15.91 -3.38 -14.16
CA THR A 266 17.07 -4.23 -13.85
C THR A 266 16.73 -5.52 -13.12
N LEU A 267 15.47 -5.70 -12.70
CA LEU A 267 15.04 -6.88 -11.94
C LEU A 267 15.19 -8.15 -12.78
N PRO A 268 15.99 -9.14 -12.34
CA PRO A 268 16.21 -10.37 -13.12
C PRO A 268 14.89 -11.09 -13.40
N PRO A 269 14.69 -11.66 -14.62
CA PRO A 269 13.43 -12.32 -14.98
C PRO A 269 12.99 -13.43 -14.00
N ALA A 270 13.95 -14.21 -13.48
CA ALA A 270 13.67 -15.26 -12.51
C ALA A 270 13.11 -14.67 -11.20
N GLU A 271 13.64 -13.54 -10.74
CA GLU A 271 13.17 -12.87 -9.53
C GLU A 271 11.84 -12.16 -9.77
N ARG A 272 11.67 -11.49 -10.92
CA ARG A 272 10.41 -10.89 -11.36
C ARG A 272 9.27 -11.90 -11.36
N SER A 273 9.51 -13.12 -11.83
CA SER A 273 8.51 -14.20 -11.84
C SER A 273 8.08 -14.68 -10.44
N ARG A 274 8.88 -14.39 -9.41
CA ARG A 274 8.56 -14.70 -8.01
C ARG A 274 7.76 -13.61 -7.32
N VAL A 275 7.64 -12.40 -7.88
CA VAL A 275 6.92 -11.29 -7.25
C VAL A 275 5.42 -11.62 -7.17
N ARG A 276 4.95 -11.89 -5.95
CA ARG A 276 3.55 -12.25 -5.66
C ARG A 276 2.71 -11.03 -5.32
N ALA A 277 3.32 -10.02 -4.70
CA ALA A 277 2.67 -8.78 -4.31
C ALA A 277 3.73 -7.70 -4.07
N VAL A 278 3.36 -6.45 -4.37
CA VAL A 278 4.08 -5.25 -3.97
C VAL A 278 3.11 -4.33 -3.26
N LEU A 279 3.41 -3.98 -2.01
CA LEU A 279 2.72 -2.96 -1.25
C LEU A 279 3.52 -1.67 -1.32
N ASN A 280 2.98 -0.65 -1.96
CA ASN A 280 3.54 0.69 -1.96
C ASN A 280 2.76 1.57 -0.97
N MET A 281 3.45 2.26 -0.07
CA MET A 281 2.86 3.22 0.86
C MET A 281 3.32 4.61 0.47
N ASP A 282 2.37 5.47 0.15
CA ASP A 282 2.65 6.85 -0.23
C ASP A 282 1.55 7.75 0.29
N MET A 283 1.91 8.69 1.16
CA MET A 283 1.01 9.55 1.92
C MET A 283 -0.06 8.75 2.67
N ILE A 284 0.30 8.18 3.82
CA ILE A 284 -0.59 7.33 4.62
C ILE A 284 -1.09 8.01 5.89
N ALA A 285 -0.95 9.33 6.01
CA ALA A 285 -1.05 9.96 7.32
C ALA A 285 -1.83 11.27 7.39
N THR A 286 -2.19 11.92 6.28
CA THR A 286 -3.13 13.05 6.32
C THR A 286 -4.58 12.57 6.18
N LYS A 287 -5.38 12.82 7.21
CA LYS A 287 -6.82 12.51 7.13
C LYS A 287 -7.55 13.58 6.30
N ASN A 288 -7.67 13.33 5.01
CA ASN A 288 -8.26 14.24 4.03
C ASN A 288 -9.76 13.95 3.73
N THR A 289 -10.37 13.05 4.49
CA THR A 289 -11.79 12.64 4.38
C THR A 289 -12.49 12.73 5.73
N ALA A 290 -13.82 12.89 5.76
CA ALA A 290 -14.58 12.95 7.01
C ALA A 290 -14.50 11.61 7.79
N THR A 291 -14.77 10.50 7.09
CA THR A 291 -14.55 9.13 7.57
C THR A 291 -13.13 8.71 7.17
N PRO A 292 -12.29 8.18 8.09
CA PRO A 292 -10.97 7.66 7.74
C PRO A 292 -11.05 6.71 6.55
N THR A 293 -10.49 7.12 5.42
CA THR A 293 -10.62 6.41 4.13
C THR A 293 -9.24 6.14 3.57
N VAL A 294 -9.03 4.93 3.08
CA VAL A 294 -7.84 4.56 2.32
C VAL A 294 -8.24 4.30 0.87
N LEU A 295 -7.48 4.85 -0.07
CA LEU A 295 -7.57 4.52 -1.48
C LEU A 295 -6.55 3.41 -1.78
N LEU A 296 -7.05 2.30 -2.32
CA LEU A 296 -6.26 1.19 -2.82
C LEU A 296 -6.16 1.31 -4.35
N GLU A 297 -5.00 1.72 -4.85
CA GLU A 297 -4.79 1.99 -6.27
C GLU A 297 -3.85 0.95 -6.89
N GLY A 298 -4.22 0.38 -8.03
CA GLY A 298 -3.38 -0.55 -8.77
C GLY A 298 -3.82 -0.68 -10.22
N ALA A 299 -3.47 -1.81 -10.84
CA ALA A 299 -3.90 -2.17 -12.20
C ALA A 299 -4.73 -3.47 -12.17
N PRO A 300 -5.34 -3.91 -13.29
CA PRO A 300 -6.09 -5.17 -13.31
C PRO A 300 -5.31 -6.41 -12.81
N VAL A 301 -3.98 -6.41 -12.94
CA VAL A 301 -3.12 -7.46 -12.38
C VAL A 301 -3.11 -7.51 -10.85
N SER A 302 -3.48 -6.41 -10.19
CA SER A 302 -3.44 -6.23 -8.73
C SER A 302 -4.79 -6.49 -8.05
N THR A 303 -5.84 -6.90 -8.77
CA THR A 303 -7.19 -7.05 -8.22
C THR A 303 -7.25 -7.99 -7.01
N ALA A 304 -6.45 -9.06 -6.99
CA ALA A 304 -6.39 -9.97 -5.85
C ALA A 304 -5.81 -9.30 -4.60
N GLN A 305 -4.74 -8.50 -4.75
CA GLN A 305 -4.09 -7.77 -3.67
C GLN A 305 -5.00 -6.65 -3.15
N ILE A 306 -5.67 -5.90 -4.03
CA ILE A 306 -6.67 -4.90 -3.64
C ILE A 306 -7.80 -5.57 -2.83
N SER A 307 -8.29 -6.72 -3.29
CA SER A 307 -9.36 -7.44 -2.57
C SER A 307 -8.90 -7.91 -1.19
N ALA A 308 -7.67 -8.40 -1.06
CA ALA A 308 -7.09 -8.82 0.21
C ALA A 308 -6.93 -7.64 1.19
N LEU A 309 -6.41 -6.49 0.72
CA LEU A 309 -6.31 -5.27 1.51
C LEU A 309 -7.69 -4.75 1.94
N ALA A 310 -8.66 -4.75 1.03
CA ALA A 310 -10.03 -4.36 1.35
C ALA A 310 -10.62 -5.24 2.46
N THR A 311 -10.54 -6.57 2.33
CA THR A 311 -10.99 -7.51 3.36
C THR A 311 -10.24 -7.31 4.68
N ALA A 312 -8.93 -7.05 4.64
CA ALA A 312 -8.14 -6.76 5.83
C ALA A 312 -8.64 -5.48 6.53
N ALA A 313 -8.92 -4.41 5.78
CA ALA A 313 -9.48 -3.17 6.30
C ALA A 313 -10.81 -3.43 7.01
N ALA A 314 -11.74 -4.11 6.35
CA ALA A 314 -13.07 -4.39 6.90
C ALA A 314 -13.02 -5.31 8.15
N THR A 315 -12.02 -6.18 8.23
CA THR A 315 -11.91 -7.18 9.32
C THR A 315 -11.18 -6.64 10.55
N TYR A 316 -10.14 -5.82 10.35
CA TYR A 316 -9.17 -5.47 11.39
C TYR A 316 -9.08 -3.97 11.69
N THR A 317 -9.83 -3.13 10.99
CA THR A 317 -9.74 -1.65 11.10
C THR A 317 -11.12 -0.99 11.04
N GLY A 318 -11.15 0.32 11.27
CA GLY A 318 -12.31 1.19 11.04
C GLY A 318 -12.29 1.93 9.70
N LEU A 319 -11.40 1.57 8.77
CA LEU A 319 -11.23 2.29 7.51
C LEU A 319 -12.38 2.05 6.54
N LYS A 320 -12.83 3.13 5.88
CA LYS A 320 -13.56 3.03 4.62
C LYS A 320 -12.55 2.76 3.50
N VAL A 321 -12.93 1.92 2.54
CA VAL A 321 -12.07 1.55 1.41
C VAL A 321 -12.62 2.14 0.12
N GLU A 322 -11.75 2.81 -0.60
CA GLU A 322 -11.91 3.18 -2.00
C GLU A 322 -10.91 2.40 -2.85
N THR A 323 -11.26 2.13 -4.11
CA THR A 323 -10.37 1.41 -5.02
C THR A 323 -10.30 2.08 -6.38
N SER A 324 -9.13 2.02 -7.01
CA SER A 324 -8.90 2.51 -8.38
C SER A 324 -8.04 1.52 -9.16
N LEU A 325 -8.39 1.31 -10.43
CA LEU A 325 -7.58 0.55 -11.39
C LEU A 325 -6.88 1.45 -12.42
N ASN A 326 -6.72 2.75 -12.09
CA ASN A 326 -6.08 3.75 -12.93
C ASN A 326 -4.79 4.29 -12.26
N PRO A 327 -3.72 3.49 -12.20
CA PRO A 327 -2.56 3.81 -11.36
C PRO A 327 -1.84 5.07 -11.82
N PHE A 328 -1.34 5.88 -10.89
CA PHE A 328 -0.66 7.14 -11.18
C PHE A 328 0.38 7.52 -10.14
N ALA A 329 1.50 8.08 -10.61
CA ALA A 329 2.43 8.92 -9.85
C ALA A 329 2.81 8.40 -8.45
N SER A 330 3.24 7.13 -8.40
CA SER A 330 4.02 6.60 -7.28
C SER A 330 4.72 5.29 -7.72
N ASP A 331 5.55 4.73 -6.86
CA ASP A 331 6.46 3.62 -7.18
C ASP A 331 5.78 2.30 -7.53
N HIS A 332 4.48 2.12 -7.29
CA HIS A 332 3.72 0.96 -7.78
C HIS A 332 3.57 0.92 -9.30
N VAL A 333 3.59 2.09 -9.96
CA VAL A 333 3.33 2.22 -11.40
C VAL A 333 4.32 1.41 -12.25
N PRO A 334 5.66 1.52 -12.08
CA PRO A 334 6.60 0.71 -12.86
C PRO A 334 6.39 -0.79 -12.68
N PHE A 335 5.98 -1.24 -11.50
CA PHE A 335 5.65 -2.66 -11.28
C PHE A 335 4.40 -3.08 -12.04
N ASN A 336 3.34 -2.27 -12.02
CA ASN A 336 2.12 -2.54 -12.77
C ASN A 336 2.37 -2.56 -14.28
N ASP A 337 3.15 -1.62 -14.81
CA ASP A 337 3.55 -1.57 -16.23
C ASP A 337 4.36 -2.82 -16.63
N ALA A 338 5.11 -3.37 -15.67
CA ALA A 338 5.82 -4.64 -15.80
C ALA A 338 4.94 -5.87 -15.52
N GLY A 339 3.61 -5.73 -15.38
CA GLY A 339 2.70 -6.85 -15.15
C GLY A 339 2.90 -7.54 -13.80
N MET A 340 3.50 -6.85 -12.82
CA MET A 340 3.59 -7.32 -11.45
C MET A 340 2.43 -6.78 -10.61
N PRO A 341 1.87 -7.57 -9.69
CA PRO A 341 0.76 -7.17 -8.84
C PRO A 341 1.24 -6.19 -7.75
N ALA A 342 1.15 -4.89 -8.03
CA ALA A 342 1.48 -3.81 -7.10
C ALA A 342 0.25 -2.98 -6.74
N VAL A 343 0.13 -2.62 -5.47
CA VAL A 343 -0.95 -1.79 -4.94
C VAL A 343 -0.35 -0.65 -4.14
N LEU A 344 -0.76 0.57 -4.44
CA LEU A 344 -0.59 1.74 -3.60
C LEU A 344 -1.68 1.77 -2.53
N THR A 345 -1.27 1.94 -1.29
CA THR A 345 -2.14 2.40 -0.20
C THR A 345 -1.82 3.85 0.08
N ILE A 346 -2.79 4.71 -0.17
CA ILE A 346 -2.72 6.15 0.01
C ILE A 346 -3.95 6.61 0.77
N GLU A 347 -3.84 7.71 1.50
CA GLU A 347 -4.99 8.41 2.06
C GLU A 347 -6.11 8.66 1.04
N GLY A 348 -7.33 8.90 1.53
CA GLY A 348 -8.53 8.95 0.70
C GLY A 348 -8.49 10.05 -0.36
N ALA A 349 -9.42 9.99 -1.33
CA ALA A 349 -9.36 10.91 -2.47
C ALA A 349 -10.18 12.20 -2.29
N ASP A 350 -11.09 12.29 -1.31
CA ASP A 350 -12.14 13.32 -1.28
C ASP A 350 -11.62 14.77 -1.26
N SER A 351 -10.47 15.00 -0.62
CA SER A 351 -9.79 16.28 -0.67
C SER A 351 -8.29 16.09 -0.85
N ALA A 352 -7.65 17.06 -1.47
CA ALA A 352 -6.22 17.00 -1.70
C ALA A 352 -5.45 17.57 -0.49
N ASN A 353 -4.40 16.89 -0.05
CA ASN A 353 -3.41 17.46 0.84
C ASN A 353 -2.69 18.62 0.11
N GLY A 354 -2.93 19.86 0.55
CA GLY A 354 -2.34 21.06 -0.03
C GLY A 354 -0.97 21.44 0.56
N HIS A 355 -0.43 20.63 1.47
CA HIS A 355 0.84 20.90 2.14
C HIS A 355 2.03 20.18 1.51
N ILE A 356 1.79 19.10 0.76
CA ILE A 356 2.85 18.30 0.11
C ILE A 356 3.75 19.14 -0.80
N HIS A 357 4.94 18.62 -1.08
CA HIS A 357 5.97 19.28 -1.89
C HIS A 357 6.30 20.72 -1.43
N SER A 358 6.21 20.98 -0.12
CA SER A 358 6.42 22.32 0.45
C SER A 358 7.02 22.25 1.86
N ALA A 359 7.41 23.41 2.39
CA ALA A 359 7.88 23.53 3.77
C ALA A 359 6.77 23.29 4.82
N ASN A 360 5.50 23.24 4.40
CA ASN A 360 4.36 23.05 5.28
C ASN A 360 3.96 21.58 5.46
N ASP A 361 4.52 20.64 4.69
CA ASP A 361 4.32 19.22 4.93
C ASP A 361 5.06 18.79 6.20
N THR A 362 4.40 18.97 7.35
CA THR A 362 4.96 18.85 8.69
C THR A 362 4.12 17.93 9.56
N LEU A 363 4.69 17.47 10.66
CA LEU A 363 4.05 16.60 11.65
C LEU A 363 2.73 17.14 12.22
N ASN A 364 2.47 18.45 12.10
CA ASN A 364 1.23 19.08 12.57
C ASN A 364 -0.01 18.62 11.80
N PHE A 365 0.16 18.10 10.58
CA PHE A 365 -0.93 17.65 9.71
C PHE A 365 -1.11 16.13 9.70
N ILE A 366 -0.30 15.42 10.49
CA ILE A 366 -0.34 13.98 10.62
C ILE A 366 -1.45 13.54 11.58
N ASP A 367 -2.34 12.68 11.10
CA ASP A 367 -3.27 11.90 11.93
C ASP A 367 -2.65 10.53 12.24
N TRP A 368 -2.01 10.45 13.40
CA TRP A 368 -1.33 9.24 13.87
C TRP A 368 -2.25 8.02 14.01
N SER A 369 -3.52 8.25 14.36
CA SER A 369 -4.48 7.16 14.55
C SER A 369 -4.88 6.60 13.19
N PHE A 370 -5.14 7.48 12.22
CA PHE A 370 -5.42 7.10 10.84
C PHE A 370 -4.27 6.35 10.19
N ALA A 371 -3.03 6.85 10.32
CA ALA A 371 -1.85 6.15 9.80
C ALA A 371 -1.69 4.76 10.43
N THR A 372 -1.93 4.63 11.74
CA THR A 372 -1.88 3.34 12.43
C THR A 372 -2.94 2.37 11.88
N GLU A 373 -4.14 2.84 11.54
CA GLU A 373 -5.16 1.98 10.91
C GLU A 373 -4.73 1.49 9.52
N ILE A 374 -4.08 2.33 8.70
CA ILE A 374 -3.52 1.89 7.41
C ILE A 374 -2.42 0.83 7.62
N LEU A 375 -1.52 1.03 8.59
CA LEU A 375 -0.49 0.03 8.93
C LEU A 375 -1.10 -1.30 9.40
N ARG A 376 -2.18 -1.25 10.18
CA ARG A 376 -2.94 -2.44 10.62
C ARG A 376 -3.56 -3.20 9.45
N MET A 377 -4.21 -2.50 8.52
CA MET A 377 -4.71 -3.10 7.28
C MET A 377 -3.57 -3.75 6.50
N ASN A 378 -2.46 -3.01 6.32
CA ASN A 378 -1.32 -3.44 5.52
C ASN A 378 -0.67 -4.70 6.10
N VAL A 379 -0.39 -4.74 7.41
CA VAL A 379 0.23 -5.92 8.04
C VAL A 379 -0.67 -7.14 7.99
N ALA A 380 -1.99 -6.98 8.11
CA ALA A 380 -2.94 -8.07 7.99
C ALA A 380 -2.97 -8.66 6.57
N ALA A 381 -2.97 -7.82 5.53
CA ALA A 381 -2.90 -8.28 4.15
C ALA A 381 -1.54 -8.93 3.83
N LEU A 382 -0.44 -8.34 4.32
CA LEU A 382 0.91 -8.90 4.18
C LEU A 382 1.01 -10.29 4.79
N ALA A 383 0.42 -10.53 5.97
CA ALA A 383 0.41 -11.85 6.57
C ALA A 383 -0.23 -12.89 5.63
N GLY A 384 -1.34 -12.55 4.97
CA GLY A 384 -1.97 -13.39 3.97
C GLY A 384 -1.10 -13.65 2.74
N TRP A 385 -0.38 -12.64 2.24
CA TRP A 385 0.47 -12.78 1.05
C TRP A 385 1.79 -13.50 1.32
N LEU A 386 2.32 -13.36 2.54
CA LEU A 386 3.54 -14.01 2.99
C LEU A 386 3.32 -15.46 3.43
N GLU A 387 2.08 -15.78 3.80
CA GLU A 387 1.61 -17.07 4.31
C GLU A 387 2.41 -17.46 5.57
N PRO A 388 1.85 -17.31 6.80
CA PRO A 388 2.55 -17.71 8.02
C PRO A 388 3.05 -19.14 7.84
N ALA A 389 4.35 -19.35 7.99
CA ALA A 389 4.88 -20.68 7.81
C ALA A 389 4.28 -21.56 8.91
N ALA A 390 3.64 -22.66 8.53
CA ALA A 390 3.09 -23.60 9.49
C ALA A 390 4.22 -24.02 10.43
N VAL A 391 4.17 -23.56 11.69
CA VAL A 391 5.07 -24.04 12.74
C VAL A 391 4.57 -25.43 13.10
N ARG A 392 4.91 -26.41 12.27
CA ARG A 392 4.62 -27.81 12.59
C ARG A 392 5.48 -28.17 13.79
N PRO A 393 4.91 -28.84 14.82
CA PRO A 393 5.72 -29.50 15.82
C PRO A 393 6.76 -30.35 15.09
N ARG A 394 8.04 -30.06 15.33
CA ARG A 394 9.11 -30.84 14.70
C ARG A 394 9.18 -32.21 15.41
N PRO A 395 9.45 -33.31 14.72
CA PRO A 395 9.65 -34.60 15.39
C PRO A 395 10.74 -34.46 16.46
N ALA A 396 10.46 -34.88 17.69
CA ALA A 396 11.46 -34.96 18.75
C ALA A 396 12.31 -36.24 18.64
N GLY A 397 11.94 -37.15 17.74
CA GLY A 397 12.62 -38.42 17.48
C GLY A 397 11.81 -39.36 16.59
N SER A 398 12.25 -40.61 16.50
CA SER A 398 11.50 -41.70 15.84
C SER A 398 10.25 -42.08 16.64
N VAL A 399 9.22 -42.55 15.94
CA VAL A 399 8.01 -43.13 16.55
C VAL A 399 8.37 -44.42 17.28
N VAL A 400 7.90 -44.60 18.51
CA VAL A 400 8.20 -45.79 19.34
C VAL A 400 6.95 -46.59 19.65
N SER A 401 7.12 -47.89 19.89
CA SER A 401 6.06 -48.81 20.32
C SER A 401 6.65 -49.80 21.31
N TRP A 402 5.99 -49.96 22.45
CA TRP A 402 6.40 -50.93 23.47
C TRP A 402 5.49 -52.18 23.52
N GLY A 403 4.41 -52.22 22.73
CA GLY A 403 3.49 -53.35 22.68
C GLY A 403 2.51 -53.31 21.52
N PRO A 404 1.88 -54.46 21.16
CA PRO A 404 0.86 -54.52 20.12
C PRO A 404 -0.29 -53.54 20.39
N GLY A 405 -0.69 -52.80 19.36
CA GLY A 405 -1.77 -51.82 19.46
C GLY A 405 -1.37 -50.48 20.09
N ARG A 406 -0.10 -50.29 20.49
CA ARG A 406 0.40 -49.02 21.04
C ARG A 406 1.39 -48.33 20.11
N ILE A 407 1.21 -47.04 19.85
CA ILE A 407 2.19 -46.18 19.17
C ILE A 407 2.31 -44.88 19.97
N ASP A 408 3.53 -44.46 20.28
CA ASP A 408 3.81 -43.19 20.97
C ASP A 408 4.65 -42.28 20.04
N VAL A 409 4.17 -41.05 19.86
CA VAL A 409 4.77 -40.01 19.00
C VAL A 409 5.16 -38.83 19.86
N PHE A 410 6.42 -38.41 19.76
CA PHE A 410 6.95 -37.24 20.45
C PHE A 410 7.31 -36.13 19.46
N ALA A 411 6.92 -34.90 19.79
CA ALA A 411 7.22 -33.72 18.98
C ALA A 411 7.68 -32.58 19.89
N VAL A 412 8.43 -31.62 19.35
CA VAL A 412 8.72 -30.36 20.02
C VAL A 412 7.67 -29.36 19.59
N GLY A 413 6.90 -28.86 20.56
CA GLY A 413 5.86 -27.85 20.39
C GLY A 413 6.43 -26.50 19.97
N THR A 414 5.54 -25.59 19.57
CA THR A 414 5.90 -24.25 19.10
C THR A 414 6.45 -23.36 20.23
N ASP A 415 6.17 -23.72 21.48
CA ASP A 415 6.68 -23.15 22.73
C ASP A 415 7.94 -23.88 23.24
N SER A 416 8.55 -24.74 22.42
CA SER A 416 9.64 -25.65 22.80
C SER A 416 9.26 -26.72 23.83
N ALA A 417 7.98 -26.87 24.19
CA ALA A 417 7.56 -27.95 25.09
C ALA A 417 7.65 -29.32 24.40
N LEU A 418 7.91 -30.37 25.17
CA LEU A 418 7.80 -31.73 24.64
C LEU A 418 6.31 -32.09 24.55
N LEU A 419 5.85 -32.40 23.35
CA LEU A 419 4.50 -32.88 23.09
C LEU A 419 4.51 -34.39 22.90
N HIS A 420 3.45 -35.04 23.34
CA HIS A 420 3.22 -36.48 23.21
C HIS A 420 1.83 -36.75 22.65
N LYS A 421 1.71 -37.76 21.79
CA LYS A 421 0.44 -38.29 21.32
C LYS A 421 0.56 -39.79 21.16
N ALA A 422 -0.50 -40.49 21.52
CA ALA A 422 -0.54 -41.95 21.45
C ALA A 422 -1.68 -42.51 20.61
N PHE A 423 -1.49 -43.74 20.16
CA PHE A 423 -2.53 -44.63 19.62
C PHE A 423 -2.63 -45.87 20.51
N ASP A 424 -3.84 -46.24 20.92
CA ASP A 424 -4.12 -47.46 21.70
C ASP A 424 -5.35 -48.24 21.19
N GLY A 425 -5.64 -48.12 19.89
CA GLY A 425 -6.90 -48.53 19.26
C GLY A 425 -7.66 -47.34 18.67
N SER A 426 -7.41 -46.14 19.19
CA SER A 426 -7.76 -44.85 18.60
C SER A 426 -6.64 -43.85 18.81
N TRP A 427 -6.56 -42.80 17.99
CA TRP A 427 -5.62 -41.71 18.19
C TRP A 427 -6.13 -40.73 19.25
N HIS A 428 -5.26 -40.40 20.21
CA HIS A 428 -5.48 -39.32 21.17
C HIS A 428 -4.97 -37.99 20.63
N ASP A 429 -5.34 -36.85 21.21
CA ASP A 429 -4.75 -35.57 20.82
C ASP A 429 -3.35 -35.38 21.42
N PHE A 430 -2.62 -34.35 20.94
CA PHE A 430 -1.34 -34.01 21.54
C PHE A 430 -1.55 -33.43 22.94
N GLU A 431 -0.79 -33.95 23.90
CA GLU A 431 -0.65 -33.39 25.24
C GLU A 431 0.74 -32.82 25.42
N SER A 432 0.86 -31.72 26.18
CA SER A 432 2.15 -31.21 26.60
C SER A 432 2.65 -32.00 27.80
N LEU A 433 3.85 -32.57 27.67
CA LEU A 433 4.62 -33.14 28.77
C LEU A 433 5.44 -32.09 29.52
N GLY A 434 5.35 -30.81 29.10
CA GLY A 434 6.09 -29.69 29.67
C GLY A 434 7.58 -29.68 29.29
N GLY A 435 8.34 -28.84 30.00
CA GLY A 435 9.78 -28.62 29.77
C GLY A 435 10.09 -27.71 28.58
N VAL A 436 11.39 -27.54 28.31
CA VAL A 436 11.92 -26.80 27.15
C VAL A 436 12.96 -27.72 26.49
N VAL A 437 12.67 -28.18 25.28
CA VAL A 437 13.62 -28.96 24.48
C VAL A 437 14.63 -28.01 23.86
N LEU A 438 15.83 -27.98 24.43
CA LEU A 438 16.96 -27.18 23.93
C LEU A 438 17.60 -27.92 22.76
N ASP A 439 17.79 -27.25 21.63
CA ASP A 439 18.61 -27.79 20.53
C ASP A 439 20.07 -27.76 20.96
N THR A 440 20.61 -28.92 21.33
CA THR A 440 22.05 -29.14 21.38
C THR A 440 22.44 -30.20 20.38
N VAL A 441 22.69 -29.76 19.14
CA VAL A 441 23.79 -30.23 18.28
C VAL A 441 24.29 -29.07 17.43
#